data_AF-A0A955W470-F1
#
_entry.id   AF-A0A955W470-F1
#
_cell.length_a   1.000
_cell.length_b   1.000
_cell.length_c   1.000
_cell.angle_alpha   90.00
_cell.angle_beta   90.00
_cell.angle_gamma   90.00
#
_symmetry.space_group_name_H-M   'P 1'
#
loop_
_entity.id
_entity.type
_entity.pdbx_description
1 polymer ?
#
loop_
_entity_poly.entity_id
_entity_poly.type
_entity_poly.pdbx_seq_one_letter_code
_entity_poly.pdbx_strand_id
1 'polypeptide(L)'
;MRRSAPSLLCLASAALAGALLCATSPAGAQGASVPTGVFSANRFVPAPGAGNYLSVDGAQVQGHLMPSVGLTIDYAREPLVVFAATCAEGTTTGCSIEGTEAKLVRYIATANLTAALAIVDRVQVGLVLPLAIADGDGLDRRVAVGDGRGVPVSIPRGRTFAVLDPRLSVKVRLLGRGTGGFQLAAAAFVTAPLAEASANDRYLGDHGATGGGHLIAQLVEHGVHVAANLGGMYRKKRELFSTTQGSNMYYRGALGYEITPLLLAFAEIDGATRFAKSVAENPLEGRLALRLRQGDFVFTAAGGAGLVKGVGSPRYRIIGSFAWIPARADSDGDGVEDRFDGCPNEPEDKDGFEDADGCPDLDNDNDGIPDRLDKCPNQPEDLDGFQDSDGCPDPDNDNDGIRDGFDSCPNEPETVNGYQDDDGCPDEAPAPAGAAAPQSEAAPQSEGAPAPASAPASAAAAKTKAPEPVAPAKAKARKPRPARARGTSTPGGGSTGARRP
;
A
#
# COMPACT_ATOMS: atom_id res chain seq x y z
N MET A 1 -23.38 45.59 43.11
CA MET A 1 -22.43 44.55 43.55
C MET A 1 -22.65 43.33 42.68
N ARG A 2 -21.83 43.15 41.65
CA ARG A 2 -21.97 42.10 40.63
C ARG A 2 -21.05 40.93 40.98
N ARG A 3 -21.56 39.70 40.96
CA ARG A 3 -20.76 38.50 40.72
C ARG A 3 -21.42 37.73 39.58
N SER A 4 -20.75 37.74 38.45
CA SER A 4 -21.08 37.03 37.21
C SER A 4 -20.13 35.84 37.05
N ALA A 5 -20.66 34.71 36.56
CA ALA A 5 -19.90 33.55 36.08
C ALA A 5 -18.98 33.92 34.89
N PRO A 6 -17.92 33.12 34.62
CA PRO A 6 -17.91 32.28 33.40
C PRO A 6 -17.22 30.90 33.61
N SER A 7 -17.66 29.80 32.97
CA SER A 7 -17.48 29.31 31.57
C SER A 7 -16.19 28.52 31.34
N LEU A 8 -16.38 27.26 30.91
CA LEU A 8 -15.38 26.39 30.30
C LEU A 8 -14.80 27.03 29.04
N LEU A 9 -13.50 27.31 29.00
CA LEU A 9 -12.63 27.31 27.81
C LEU A 9 -11.22 27.69 28.28
N CYS A 10 -10.27 26.76 28.19
CA CYS A 10 -8.79 26.90 28.24
C CYS A 10 -8.17 25.72 28.99
N LEU A 11 -7.99 24.60 28.29
CA LEU A 11 -7.02 23.56 28.65
C LEU A 11 -6.07 23.41 27.46
N ALA A 12 -5.26 24.44 27.27
CA ALA A 12 -4.04 24.41 26.47
C ALA A 12 -3.03 25.29 27.20
N SER A 13 -1.87 24.70 27.50
CA SER A 13 -0.64 25.33 28.00
C SER A 13 -0.45 25.47 29.52
N ALA A 14 0.76 25.11 29.94
CA ALA A 14 1.45 25.40 31.20
C ALA A 14 1.26 24.46 32.41
N ALA A 15 2.15 23.46 32.50
CA ALA A 15 2.74 23.02 33.77
C ALA A 15 4.14 22.44 33.53
N LEU A 16 5.08 23.34 33.22
CA LEU A 16 6.53 23.13 33.31
C LEU A 16 6.99 23.94 34.53
N ALA A 17 7.28 23.30 35.66
CA ALA A 17 8.22 23.77 36.69
C ALA A 17 8.13 22.90 37.96
N GLY A 18 9.28 22.37 38.40
CA GLY A 18 9.52 22.12 39.83
C GLY A 18 9.92 20.69 40.20
N ALA A 19 11.20 20.34 39.99
CA ALA A 19 12.00 19.58 40.95
C ALA A 19 13.47 19.51 40.45
N LEU A 20 14.18 20.63 40.58
CA LEU A 20 15.63 20.69 40.44
C LEU A 20 16.24 20.36 41.81
N LEU A 21 16.56 19.09 42.07
CA LEU A 21 17.49 18.72 43.14
C LEU A 21 18.88 18.55 42.53
N CYS A 22 19.70 19.60 42.66
CA CYS A 22 21.12 19.53 42.39
C CYS A 22 21.80 18.63 43.41
N ALA A 23 22.04 17.36 43.05
CA ALA A 23 23.07 16.56 43.69
C ALA A 23 24.44 17.00 43.14
N THR A 24 25.14 17.86 43.87
CA THR A 24 26.55 18.16 43.61
C THR A 24 27.38 16.92 43.92
N SER A 25 27.77 16.18 42.88
CA SER A 25 28.75 15.09 43.01
C SER A 25 30.16 15.70 43.11
N PRO A 26 31.04 15.19 43.99
CA PRO A 26 32.42 15.63 44.02
C PRO A 26 33.11 15.24 42.71
N ALA A 27 33.77 16.20 42.07
CA ALA A 27 34.59 15.99 40.88
C ALA A 27 35.84 15.18 41.26
N GLY A 28 35.71 13.85 41.25
CA GLY A 28 36.85 12.95 41.16
C GLY A 28 37.40 13.01 39.74
N ALA A 29 38.72 13.17 39.60
CA ALA A 29 39.41 13.13 38.32
C ALA A 29 39.17 11.78 37.61
N GLN A 30 38.25 11.75 36.65
CA GLN A 30 38.02 10.59 35.79
C GLN A 30 38.90 10.70 34.55
N GLY A 31 39.69 9.64 34.27
CA GLY A 31 40.34 9.49 32.98
C GLY A 31 39.30 9.51 31.86
N ALA A 32 39.66 9.99 30.66
CA ALA A 32 38.68 10.16 29.58
C ALA A 32 38.06 8.80 29.21
N SER A 33 36.83 8.58 29.64
CA SER A 33 36.03 7.43 29.27
C SER A 33 35.56 7.63 27.83
N VAL A 34 35.88 6.67 26.96
CA VAL A 34 35.27 6.61 25.63
C VAL A 34 33.79 6.31 25.85
N PRO A 35 32.84 7.14 25.40
CA PRO A 35 31.44 6.92 25.68
C PRO A 35 30.96 5.61 25.03
N THR A 36 30.52 4.66 25.85
CA THR A 36 30.11 3.29 25.46
C THR A 36 28.62 3.16 25.15
N GLY A 37 27.79 4.14 25.54
CA GLY A 37 26.34 4.16 25.33
C GLY A 37 25.85 5.16 24.28
N VAL A 38 26.75 5.74 23.47
CA VAL A 38 26.39 6.90 22.61
C VAL A 38 26.02 6.55 21.17
N PHE A 39 26.13 5.29 20.76
CA PHE A 39 25.76 4.85 19.42
C PHE A 39 25.37 3.38 19.33
N SER A 40 24.54 3.02 18.34
CA SER A 40 24.14 1.63 18.09
C SER A 40 25.02 0.92 17.05
N ALA A 41 25.53 -0.26 17.42
CA ALA A 41 26.15 -1.25 16.55
C ALA A 41 25.13 -2.20 15.91
N ASN A 42 23.85 -2.13 16.29
CA ASN A 42 22.79 -2.86 15.64
C ASN A 42 22.28 -2.08 14.41
N ARG A 43 22.40 -2.67 13.22
CA ARG A 43 21.88 -2.07 11.97
C ARG A 43 20.61 -2.70 11.45
N PHE A 44 20.32 -3.94 11.87
CA PHE A 44 19.16 -4.66 11.37
C PHE A 44 17.91 -4.20 12.10
N VAL A 45 16.95 -3.72 11.34
CA VAL A 45 15.61 -3.37 11.81
C VAL A 45 14.63 -4.00 10.82
N PRO A 46 13.78 -4.95 11.24
CA PRO A 46 12.82 -5.55 10.33
C PRO A 46 11.79 -4.52 9.86
N ALA A 47 11.35 -4.67 8.61
CA ALA A 47 10.29 -3.86 8.03
C ALA A 47 8.91 -4.35 8.55
N PRO A 48 8.13 -3.51 9.24
CA PRO A 48 6.86 -3.92 9.83
C PRO A 48 5.72 -3.96 8.79
N GLY A 49 4.80 -4.91 8.94
CA GLY A 49 3.66 -5.09 8.04
C GLY A 49 3.87 -6.16 6.97
N ALA A 50 2.91 -6.27 6.06
CA ALA A 50 2.95 -7.24 4.97
C ALA A 50 3.72 -6.72 3.74
N GLY A 51 4.00 -7.64 2.80
CA GLY A 51 4.64 -7.31 1.53
C GLY A 51 6.10 -6.85 1.63
N ASN A 52 6.70 -6.88 2.84
CA ASN A 52 8.09 -6.51 3.06
C ASN A 52 9.02 -7.72 3.01
N TYR A 53 10.33 -7.52 2.90
CA TYR A 53 11.32 -8.60 2.87
C TYR A 53 11.88 -8.86 4.27
N LEU A 54 13.15 -8.56 4.55
CA LEU A 54 13.66 -8.55 5.92
C LEU A 54 13.73 -7.10 6.42
N SER A 55 14.69 -6.32 5.94
CA SER A 55 14.84 -4.90 6.26
C SER A 55 14.47 -3.98 5.09
N VAL A 56 14.26 -4.55 3.90
CA VAL A 56 13.67 -3.85 2.75
C VAL A 56 12.15 -3.79 2.93
N ASP A 57 11.63 -2.57 3.06
CA ASP A 57 10.20 -2.30 2.99
C ASP A 57 9.68 -2.54 1.56
N GLY A 58 8.53 -3.20 1.43
CA GLY A 58 7.75 -3.24 0.19
C GLY A 58 6.79 -2.05 0.10
N ALA A 59 6.36 -1.74 -1.13
CA ALA A 59 5.43 -0.65 -1.40
C ALA A 59 3.97 -1.02 -1.09
N GLN A 60 3.69 -2.31 -0.93
CA GLN A 60 2.37 -2.81 -0.58
C GLN A 60 1.92 -2.32 0.80
N VAL A 61 0.66 -1.94 0.88
CA VAL A 61 -0.10 -1.66 2.11
C VAL A 61 -1.30 -2.59 2.07
N GLN A 62 -1.54 -3.34 3.15
CA GLN A 62 -2.74 -4.19 3.24
C GLN A 62 -3.99 -3.29 3.29
N GLY A 63 -5.15 -3.84 2.95
CA GLY A 63 -6.39 -3.06 2.83
C GLY A 63 -6.82 -2.30 4.10
N HIS A 64 -8.02 -1.75 4.07
CA HIS A 64 -8.59 -0.97 5.17
C HIS A 64 -8.59 -1.71 6.52
N LEU A 65 -8.07 -1.05 7.56
CA LEU A 65 -8.01 -1.56 8.94
C LEU A 65 -7.34 -2.93 9.12
N MET A 66 -6.35 -3.26 8.30
CA MET A 66 -5.64 -4.56 8.38
C MET A 66 -4.48 -4.52 9.39
N PRO A 67 -4.56 -5.28 10.51
CA PRO A 67 -3.49 -5.36 11.49
C PRO A 67 -2.48 -6.47 11.14
N SER A 68 -1.25 -6.31 11.60
CA SER A 68 -0.25 -7.38 11.60
C SER A 68 0.62 -7.29 12.85
N VAL A 69 1.04 -8.44 13.34
CA VAL A 69 1.97 -8.55 14.46
C VAL A 69 3.04 -9.58 14.15
N GLY A 70 4.24 -9.38 14.66
CA GLY A 70 5.35 -10.29 14.40
C GLY A 70 6.45 -10.23 15.44
N LEU A 71 7.23 -11.30 15.44
CA LEU A 71 8.44 -11.46 16.23
C LEU A 71 9.56 -11.88 15.30
N THR A 72 10.64 -11.09 15.26
CA THR A 72 11.85 -11.43 14.52
C THR A 72 13.03 -11.55 15.47
N ILE A 73 13.59 -12.75 15.56
CA ILE A 73 14.84 -13.02 16.26
C ILE A 73 16.00 -12.85 15.29
N ASP A 74 16.93 -11.96 15.58
CA ASP A 74 18.19 -11.84 14.86
C ASP A 74 19.38 -12.12 15.77
N TYR A 75 20.35 -12.88 15.26
CA TYR A 75 21.63 -13.12 15.90
C TYR A 75 22.73 -12.65 14.96
N ALA A 76 23.57 -11.73 15.43
CA ALA A 76 24.68 -11.18 14.67
C ALA A 76 26.00 -11.40 15.42
N ARG A 77 27.00 -11.97 14.71
CA ARG A 77 28.32 -12.26 15.25
C ARG A 77 29.33 -11.20 14.82
N GLU A 78 30.11 -10.73 15.79
CA GLU A 78 31.21 -9.77 15.60
C GLU A 78 30.79 -8.49 14.82
N PRO A 79 29.64 -7.83 15.15
CA PRO A 79 29.21 -6.62 14.45
C PRO A 79 30.07 -5.38 14.75
N LEU A 80 30.88 -5.41 15.81
CA LEU A 80 31.82 -4.35 16.14
C LEU A 80 33.15 -4.93 16.64
N VAL A 81 34.15 -4.86 15.75
CA VAL A 81 35.51 -5.29 16.00
C VAL A 81 36.46 -4.12 15.78
N VAL A 82 37.41 -3.95 16.68
CA VAL A 82 38.42 -2.89 16.60
C VAL A 82 39.80 -3.52 16.52
N PHE A 83 40.62 -2.99 15.62
CA PHE A 83 41.99 -3.42 15.40
C PHE A 83 42.96 -2.39 15.97
N ALA A 84 44.02 -2.87 16.62
CA ALA A 84 45.16 -2.03 16.92
C ALA A 84 45.90 -1.72 15.60
N ALA A 85 46.11 -0.44 15.31
CA ALA A 85 46.96 0.00 14.21
C ALA A 85 48.14 0.80 14.77
N THR A 86 49.32 0.56 14.24
CA THR A 86 50.56 1.26 14.58
C THR A 86 50.95 2.10 13.37
N CYS A 87 50.93 3.42 13.52
CA CYS A 87 51.26 4.36 12.44
C CYS A 87 52.71 4.85 12.59
N ALA A 88 53.36 5.20 11.49
CA ALA A 88 54.66 5.86 11.53
C ALA A 88 54.53 7.21 12.26
N GLU A 89 55.52 7.57 13.09
CA GLU A 89 55.48 8.78 13.93
C GLU A 89 55.05 10.02 13.15
N GLY A 90 54.07 10.75 13.69
CA GLY A 90 53.56 11.99 13.12
C GLY A 90 52.63 11.85 11.89
N THR A 91 52.29 10.62 11.48
CA THR A 91 51.40 10.39 10.32
C THR A 91 50.14 9.60 10.68
N THR A 92 49.02 9.90 10.01
CA THR A 92 47.76 9.14 10.08
C THR A 92 47.57 8.17 8.91
N THR A 93 48.60 8.04 8.08
CA THR A 93 48.62 7.22 6.86
C THR A 93 49.80 6.23 6.91
N GLY A 94 49.70 5.09 6.22
CA GLY A 94 50.76 4.07 6.25
C GLY A 94 50.82 3.24 7.55
N CYS A 95 49.70 3.11 8.25
CA CYS A 95 49.64 2.33 9.49
C CYS A 95 49.72 0.82 9.22
N SER A 96 50.60 0.13 9.92
CA SER A 96 50.63 -1.33 9.97
C SER A 96 49.59 -1.80 10.98
N ILE A 97 48.71 -2.71 10.56
CA ILE A 97 47.78 -3.38 11.47
C ILE A 97 48.55 -4.54 12.13
N GLU A 98 49.36 -4.22 13.12
CA GLU A 98 49.95 -5.21 14.02
C GLU A 98 49.23 -5.14 15.35
N GLY A 99 48.45 -6.18 15.69
CA GLY A 99 48.02 -6.41 17.06
C GLY A 99 46.63 -7.00 17.26
N THR A 100 46.30 -7.06 18.55
CA THR A 100 45.18 -7.73 19.20
C THR A 100 43.81 -7.25 18.69
N GLU A 101 43.00 -8.18 18.22
CA GLU A 101 41.60 -7.94 17.86
C GLU A 101 40.77 -7.81 19.15
N ALA A 102 40.12 -6.66 19.35
CA ALA A 102 39.18 -6.48 20.45
C ALA A 102 37.75 -6.53 19.90
N LYS A 103 37.00 -7.57 20.30
CA LYS A 103 35.61 -7.75 19.88
C LYS A 103 34.69 -7.01 20.83
N LEU A 104 34.62 -5.69 20.67
CA LEU A 104 33.83 -4.82 21.54
C LEU A 104 32.37 -5.25 21.64
N VAL A 105 31.83 -5.76 20.52
CA VAL A 105 30.58 -6.54 20.50
C VAL A 105 30.90 -7.87 19.81
N ARG A 106 31.01 -8.94 20.62
CA ARG A 106 31.29 -10.30 20.16
C ARG A 106 30.05 -10.92 19.53
N TYR A 107 28.89 -10.75 20.17
CA TYR A 107 27.60 -11.08 19.56
C TYR A 107 26.51 -10.16 20.10
N ILE A 108 25.46 -9.99 19.30
CA ILE A 108 24.19 -9.40 19.69
C ILE A 108 23.07 -10.33 19.23
N ALA A 109 22.10 -10.57 20.10
CA ALA A 109 20.86 -11.27 19.78
C ALA A 109 19.70 -10.34 20.10
N THR A 110 18.83 -10.05 19.13
CA THR A 110 17.70 -9.14 19.29
C THR A 110 16.38 -9.86 19.03
N ALA A 111 15.41 -9.66 19.90
CA ALA A 111 14.01 -9.98 19.67
C ALA A 111 13.28 -8.68 19.27
N ASN A 112 12.92 -8.58 18.00
CA ASN A 112 12.20 -7.44 17.44
C ASN A 112 10.70 -7.75 17.44
N LEU A 113 9.95 -7.09 18.32
CA LEU A 113 8.49 -7.12 18.33
C LEU A 113 7.98 -6.09 17.33
N THR A 114 7.24 -6.54 16.33
CA THR A 114 6.69 -5.68 15.27
C THR A 114 5.17 -5.65 15.35
N ALA A 115 4.58 -4.48 15.18
CA ALA A 115 3.14 -4.32 14.97
C ALA A 115 2.93 -3.33 13.82
N ALA A 116 1.96 -3.56 12.96
CA ALA A 116 1.53 -2.58 11.97
C ALA A 116 0.02 -2.60 11.79
N LEU A 117 -0.53 -1.46 11.41
CA LEU A 117 -1.94 -1.27 11.07
C LEU A 117 -2.00 -0.49 9.77
N ALA A 118 -2.57 -1.08 8.73
CA ALA A 118 -3.03 -0.34 7.57
C ALA A 118 -4.33 0.37 7.98
N ILE A 119 -4.32 1.70 7.96
CA ILE A 119 -5.50 2.51 8.35
C ILE A 119 -6.48 2.53 7.18
N VAL A 120 -5.95 2.75 5.98
CA VAL A 120 -6.63 2.74 4.68
C VAL A 120 -5.69 2.06 3.68
N ASP A 121 -6.15 1.75 2.46
CA ASP A 121 -5.38 1.03 1.40
C ASP A 121 -4.16 1.81 0.88
N ARG A 122 -3.80 2.91 1.52
CA ARG A 122 -2.65 3.73 1.18
C ARG A 122 -1.76 4.08 2.35
N VAL A 123 -2.23 3.94 3.60
CA VAL A 123 -1.49 4.43 4.77
C VAL A 123 -1.34 3.33 5.80
N GLN A 124 -0.09 3.00 6.13
CA GLN A 124 0.26 2.04 7.17
C GLN A 124 1.05 2.73 8.28
N VAL A 125 0.68 2.47 9.52
CA VAL A 125 1.49 2.81 10.70
C VAL A 125 2.16 1.55 11.21
N GLY A 126 3.45 1.60 11.49
CA GLY A 126 4.25 0.48 11.98
C GLY A 126 5.04 0.85 13.23
N LEU A 127 5.20 -0.11 14.14
CA LEU A 127 5.98 -0.02 15.36
C LEU A 127 6.95 -1.21 15.42
N VAL A 128 8.20 -0.94 15.78
CA VAL A 128 9.22 -1.96 16.07
C VAL A 128 9.80 -1.68 17.45
N LEU A 129 9.75 -2.67 18.33
CA LEU A 129 10.33 -2.64 19.67
C LEU A 129 11.44 -3.71 19.76
N PRO A 130 12.72 -3.32 19.78
CA PRO A 130 13.83 -4.27 19.83
C PRO A 130 14.31 -4.51 21.27
N LEU A 131 14.41 -5.78 21.66
CA LEU A 131 14.97 -6.23 22.94
C LEU A 131 16.26 -7.00 22.65
N ALA A 132 17.40 -6.54 23.15
CA ALA A 132 18.70 -7.10 22.82
C ALA A 132 19.43 -7.69 24.01
N ILE A 133 20.17 -8.77 23.77
CA ILE A 133 21.23 -9.27 24.63
C ILE A 133 22.53 -9.15 23.85
N ALA A 134 23.55 -8.53 24.43
CA ALA A 134 24.86 -8.40 23.82
C ALA A 134 25.98 -8.85 24.76
N ASP A 135 27.05 -9.40 24.20
CA ASP A 135 28.28 -9.78 24.91
C ASP A 135 29.48 -9.25 24.13
N GLY A 136 30.54 -8.89 24.85
CA GLY A 136 31.74 -8.37 24.25
C GLY A 136 32.97 -8.45 25.14
N ASP A 137 34.12 -8.33 24.48
CA ASP A 137 35.39 -8.17 25.15
C ASP A 137 35.44 -6.78 25.80
N GLY A 138 36.14 -6.68 26.91
CA GLY A 138 36.57 -5.39 27.43
C GLY A 138 37.93 -5.00 26.90
N LEU A 139 38.16 -3.70 26.86
CA LEU A 139 39.35 -3.06 26.33
C LEU A 139 39.91 -2.12 27.40
N ASP A 140 41.01 -2.50 28.01
CA ASP A 140 41.77 -1.65 28.93
C ASP A 140 43.06 -1.23 28.25
N ARG A 141 43.13 0.02 27.76
CA ARG A 141 44.28 0.52 27.01
C ARG A 141 44.56 1.97 27.32
N ARG A 142 45.83 2.34 27.42
CA ARG A 142 46.25 3.74 27.46
C ARG A 142 46.45 4.25 26.04
N VAL A 143 45.68 5.26 25.64
CA VAL A 143 45.84 5.94 24.35
C VAL A 143 46.81 7.09 24.54
N ALA A 144 47.98 7.03 23.90
CA ALA A 144 48.96 8.10 23.93
C ALA A 144 48.39 9.34 23.23
N VAL A 145 48.08 10.37 24.01
CA VAL A 145 47.90 11.73 23.50
C VAL A 145 49.28 12.38 23.51
N GLY A 146 49.56 13.29 22.59
CA GLY A 146 50.91 13.82 22.27
C GLY A 146 51.74 14.46 23.39
N ASP A 147 51.38 14.30 24.66
CA ASP A 147 52.14 14.68 25.86
C ASP A 147 52.78 13.48 26.59
N GLY A 148 52.66 12.26 26.06
CA GLY A 148 53.22 11.04 26.66
C GLY A 148 52.46 10.53 27.89
N ARG A 149 51.41 11.23 28.35
CA ARG A 149 50.52 10.75 29.40
C ARG A 149 49.33 10.06 28.75
N GLY A 150 49.50 8.77 28.49
CA GLY A 150 48.44 7.96 27.90
C GLY A 150 47.14 8.02 28.72
N VAL A 151 46.04 8.39 28.07
CA VAL A 151 44.71 8.46 28.68
C VAL A 151 44.16 7.03 28.83
N PRO A 152 43.80 6.59 30.05
CA PRO A 152 43.26 5.25 30.24
C PRO A 152 41.85 5.18 29.66
N VAL A 153 41.67 4.36 28.64
CA VAL A 153 40.38 3.92 28.11
C VAL A 153 40.09 2.54 28.70
N SER A 154 39.01 2.42 29.45
CA SER A 154 38.55 1.15 30.02
C SER A 154 37.13 0.88 29.53
N ILE A 155 36.95 -0.24 28.82
CA ILE A 155 35.66 -0.78 28.42
C ILE A 155 35.51 -2.10 29.20
N PRO A 156 34.48 -2.27 30.04
CA PRO A 156 34.31 -3.49 30.83
C PRO A 156 34.11 -4.72 29.93
N ARG A 157 34.38 -5.94 30.42
CA ARG A 157 34.02 -7.23 29.78
C ARG A 157 32.64 -7.70 30.23
N GLY A 158 31.92 -8.48 29.43
CA GLY A 158 30.69 -9.16 29.85
C GLY A 158 29.43 -8.86 29.05
N ARG A 159 28.33 -9.44 29.54
CA ARG A 159 27.01 -9.52 28.89
C ARG A 159 26.03 -8.51 29.47
N THR A 160 25.22 -7.89 28.61
CA THR A 160 24.15 -6.94 28.98
C THR A 160 22.84 -7.28 28.27
N PHE A 161 21.71 -6.93 28.90
CA PHE A 161 20.38 -6.91 28.30
C PHE A 161 19.93 -5.45 28.20
N ALA A 162 19.35 -5.07 27.06
CA ALA A 162 18.91 -3.71 26.80
C ALA A 162 17.60 -3.70 26.00
N VAL A 163 16.74 -2.73 26.31
CA VAL A 163 15.67 -2.32 25.40
C VAL A 163 16.27 -1.32 24.43
N LEU A 164 16.37 -1.66 23.14
CA LEU A 164 16.91 -0.75 22.15
C LEU A 164 15.88 0.34 21.79
N ASP A 165 16.28 1.25 20.91
CA ASP A 165 15.46 2.38 20.49
C ASP A 165 14.23 1.92 19.67
N PRO A 166 12.99 2.08 20.19
CA PRO A 166 11.79 1.71 19.45
C PRO A 166 11.60 2.62 18.25
N ARG A 167 11.10 2.07 17.15
CA ARG A 167 10.87 2.79 15.89
C ARG A 167 9.38 2.86 15.58
N LEU A 168 8.87 4.07 15.41
CA LEU A 168 7.55 4.33 14.84
C LEU A 168 7.72 4.77 13.39
N SER A 169 6.97 4.18 12.48
CA SER A 169 7.03 4.47 11.04
C SER A 169 5.64 4.69 10.46
N VAL A 170 5.55 5.58 9.48
CA VAL A 170 4.38 5.76 8.62
C VAL A 170 4.81 5.49 7.19
N LYS A 171 4.10 4.59 6.50
CA LYS A 171 4.30 4.25 5.09
C LYS A 171 3.08 4.70 4.32
N VAL A 172 3.30 5.39 3.20
CA VAL A 172 2.25 5.87 2.30
C VAL A 172 2.51 5.31 0.90
N ARG A 173 1.56 4.55 0.36
CA ARG A 173 1.55 4.10 -1.04
C ARG A 173 1.18 5.29 -1.93
N LEU A 174 2.09 5.65 -2.84
CA LEU A 174 1.96 6.79 -3.74
C LEU A 174 1.40 6.38 -5.10
N LEU A 175 1.81 5.22 -5.61
CA LEU A 175 1.42 4.68 -6.91
C LEU A 175 1.26 3.16 -6.82
N GLY A 176 0.39 2.62 -7.66
CA GLY A 176 0.11 1.18 -7.75
C GLY A 176 -1.04 0.77 -6.82
N ARG A 177 -1.74 -0.30 -7.21
CA ARG A 177 -2.83 -0.93 -6.47
C ARG A 177 -2.62 -2.45 -6.47
N GLY A 178 -3.27 -3.17 -5.55
CA GLY A 178 -3.18 -4.62 -5.42
C GLY A 178 -1.80 -5.17 -5.03
N THR A 179 -1.56 -6.44 -5.37
CA THR A 179 -0.36 -7.25 -5.04
C THR A 179 0.66 -7.33 -6.18
N GLY A 180 0.29 -6.89 -7.39
CA GLY A 180 1.10 -7.00 -8.61
C GLY A 180 1.54 -5.66 -9.20
N GLY A 181 2.36 -5.73 -10.25
CA GLY A 181 2.78 -4.58 -11.06
C GLY A 181 3.82 -3.68 -10.41
N PHE A 182 4.01 -2.50 -11.00
CA PHE A 182 4.91 -1.48 -10.47
C PHE A 182 4.19 -0.63 -9.41
N GLN A 183 4.82 -0.48 -8.26
CA GLN A 183 4.30 0.24 -7.12
C GLN A 183 5.36 1.19 -6.55
N LEU A 184 4.92 2.32 -6.04
CA LEU A 184 5.76 3.33 -5.41
C LEU A 184 5.18 3.71 -4.05
N ALA A 185 6.02 3.79 -3.04
CA ALA A 185 5.65 4.26 -1.71
C ALA A 185 6.73 5.16 -1.12
N ALA A 186 6.38 5.91 -0.08
CA ALA A 186 7.30 6.65 0.75
C ALA A 186 7.07 6.28 2.20
N ALA A 187 8.14 6.18 2.98
CA ALA A 187 8.07 5.93 4.41
C ALA A 187 8.87 6.96 5.18
N ALA A 188 8.32 7.40 6.31
CA ALA A 188 8.99 8.21 7.31
C ALA A 188 9.01 7.47 8.64
N PHE A 189 10.03 7.70 9.46
CA PHE A 189 10.12 7.08 10.77
C PHE A 189 10.84 7.96 11.78
N VAL A 190 10.54 7.71 13.04
CA VAL A 190 11.22 8.27 14.22
C VAL A 190 11.59 7.16 15.17
N THR A 191 12.66 7.35 15.93
CA THR A 191 13.13 6.43 16.96
C THR A 191 13.28 7.15 18.29
N ALA A 192 12.82 6.52 19.35
CA ALA A 192 12.92 7.07 20.70
C ALA A 192 14.18 6.53 21.40
N PRO A 193 14.97 7.38 22.08
CA PRO A 193 16.26 7.01 22.68
C PRO A 193 16.10 6.26 24.01
N LEU A 194 15.37 5.14 24.00
CA LEU A 194 15.15 4.34 25.22
C LEU A 194 16.37 3.51 25.60
N ALA A 195 17.25 3.23 24.64
CA ALA A 195 18.45 2.44 24.89
C ALA A 195 19.40 3.13 25.88
N GLU A 196 19.48 4.46 25.84
CA GLU A 196 20.28 5.27 26.78
C GLU A 196 19.84 5.06 28.24
N ALA A 197 18.54 4.85 28.47
CA ALA A 197 17.98 4.58 29.79
C ALA A 197 18.07 3.11 30.22
N SER A 198 18.09 2.17 29.26
CA SER A 198 18.05 0.73 29.55
C SER A 198 19.44 0.07 29.64
N ALA A 199 20.41 0.57 28.87
CA ALA A 199 21.80 0.15 28.93
C ALA A 199 22.73 1.27 28.42
N ASN A 200 23.48 1.87 29.34
CA ASN A 200 24.44 2.94 29.01
C ASN A 200 25.80 2.41 28.51
N ASP A 201 25.89 1.11 28.26
CA ASP A 201 27.12 0.39 27.91
C ASP A 201 26.86 -0.56 26.72
N ARG A 202 27.91 -0.84 25.92
CA ARG A 202 27.95 -1.83 24.81
C ARG A 202 27.41 -1.42 23.44
N TYR A 203 27.31 -0.13 23.16
CA TYR A 203 27.02 0.36 21.81
C TYR A 203 25.68 -0.16 21.27
N LEU A 204 24.65 -0.14 22.12
CA LEU A 204 23.34 -0.71 21.80
C LEU A 204 22.32 0.36 21.38
N GLY A 205 22.55 1.62 21.73
CA GLY A 205 21.60 2.71 21.58
C GLY A 205 22.21 3.97 20.99
N ASP A 206 21.41 4.75 20.27
CA ASP A 206 21.82 6.10 19.87
C ASP A 206 21.49 7.12 20.94
N HIS A 207 22.41 8.05 21.17
CA HIS A 207 22.16 9.15 22.09
C HIS A 207 21.20 10.18 21.47
N GLY A 208 19.99 10.26 22.02
CA GLY A 208 18.92 11.14 21.57
C GLY A 208 18.13 10.60 20.37
N ALA A 209 16.98 11.24 20.10
CA ALA A 209 16.07 10.79 19.04
C ALA A 209 16.72 10.84 17.65
N THR A 210 16.50 9.79 16.86
CA THR A 210 16.86 9.74 15.44
C THR A 210 15.61 9.63 14.59
N GLY A 211 15.69 10.00 13.32
CA GLY A 211 14.56 9.93 12.41
C GLY A 211 15.01 10.00 10.97
N GLY A 212 14.11 9.66 10.05
CA GLY A 212 14.45 9.64 8.63
C GLY A 212 13.28 9.25 7.76
N GLY A 213 13.59 9.02 6.50
CA GLY A 213 12.61 8.54 5.52
C GLY A 213 13.29 7.94 4.30
N HIS A 214 12.52 7.23 3.49
CA HIS A 214 12.95 6.66 2.23
C HIS A 214 11.81 6.57 1.23
N LEU A 215 12.19 6.54 -0.04
CA LEU A 215 11.32 6.13 -1.15
C LEU A 215 11.47 4.61 -1.35
N ILE A 216 10.38 3.98 -1.74
CA ILE A 216 10.25 2.55 -1.99
C ILE A 216 9.73 2.38 -3.40
N ALA A 217 10.46 1.66 -4.24
CA ALA A 217 9.99 1.21 -5.55
C ALA A 217 9.90 -0.32 -5.53
N GLN A 218 8.79 -0.87 -6.01
CA GLN A 218 8.57 -2.30 -6.09
C GLN A 218 8.00 -2.68 -7.46
N LEU A 219 8.42 -3.83 -7.97
CA LEU A 219 7.86 -4.46 -9.16
C LEU A 219 7.58 -5.92 -8.83
N VAL A 220 6.33 -6.35 -9.02
CA VAL A 220 5.93 -7.76 -8.87
C VAL A 220 5.32 -8.21 -10.19
N GLU A 221 5.98 -9.15 -10.88
CA GLU A 221 5.53 -9.63 -12.18
C GLU A 221 5.85 -11.12 -12.35
N HIS A 222 4.85 -11.93 -12.72
CA HIS A 222 5.01 -13.37 -12.96
C HIS A 222 5.74 -14.13 -11.82
N GLY A 223 5.45 -13.77 -10.56
CA GLY A 223 6.09 -14.36 -9.37
C GLY A 223 7.51 -13.85 -9.09
N VAL A 224 8.06 -12.94 -9.90
CA VAL A 224 9.32 -12.25 -9.64
C VAL A 224 9.05 -10.97 -8.87
N HIS A 225 9.77 -10.80 -7.77
CA HIS A 225 9.68 -9.67 -6.86
C HIS A 225 10.96 -8.86 -6.91
N VAL A 226 10.87 -7.56 -7.17
CA VAL A 226 12.01 -6.64 -7.10
C VAL A 226 11.60 -5.46 -6.24
N ALA A 227 12.42 -5.10 -5.24
CA ALA A 227 12.20 -3.89 -4.45
C ALA A 227 13.50 -3.14 -4.23
N ALA A 228 13.40 -1.81 -4.16
CA ALA A 228 14.52 -0.92 -3.92
C ALA A 228 14.10 0.23 -3.00
N ASN A 229 14.90 0.49 -1.97
CA ASN A 229 14.67 1.54 -1.01
C ASN A 229 15.86 2.49 -1.02
N LEU A 230 15.58 3.79 -1.12
CA LEU A 230 16.59 4.83 -1.07
C LEU A 230 16.15 5.92 -0.09
N GLY A 231 16.98 6.21 0.91
CA GLY A 231 16.63 7.23 1.88
C GLY A 231 17.77 7.65 2.78
N GLY A 232 17.43 8.44 3.79
CA GLY A 232 18.37 9.00 4.74
C GLY A 232 17.87 8.93 6.16
N MET A 233 18.81 8.85 7.09
CA MET A 233 18.55 8.98 8.52
C MET A 233 19.34 10.17 9.04
N TYR A 234 18.68 11.00 9.83
CA TYR A 234 19.30 12.05 10.62
C TYR A 234 19.70 11.51 12.00
N ARG A 235 20.96 11.73 12.36
CA ARG A 235 21.53 11.37 13.67
C ARG A 235 22.63 12.35 14.04
N LYS A 236 22.73 12.71 15.32
CA LYS A 236 23.81 13.59 15.82
C LYS A 236 25.19 12.98 15.54
N LYS A 237 26.11 13.80 15.03
CA LYS A 237 27.49 13.38 14.73
C LYS A 237 28.24 13.03 16.02
N ARG A 238 28.92 11.88 16.03
CA ARG A 238 29.80 11.40 17.10
C ARG A 238 31.01 10.70 16.51
N GLU A 239 32.12 10.74 17.24
CA GLU A 239 33.38 10.13 16.85
C GLU A 239 33.68 8.96 17.79
N LEU A 240 34.02 7.82 17.19
CA LEU A 240 34.42 6.60 17.86
C LEU A 240 35.81 6.20 17.35
N PHE A 241 36.82 6.38 18.19
CA PHE A 241 38.22 6.19 17.78
C PHE A 241 38.51 6.97 16.48
N SER A 242 38.78 6.28 15.37
CA SER A 242 39.02 6.88 14.04
C SER A 242 37.80 6.89 13.11
N THR A 243 36.62 6.46 13.58
CA THR A 243 35.39 6.33 12.77
C THR A 243 34.35 7.35 13.20
N THR A 244 33.73 8.04 12.25
CA THR A 244 32.63 8.96 12.54
C THR A 244 31.28 8.31 12.26
N GLN A 245 30.35 8.43 13.20
CA GLN A 245 28.94 8.08 13.00
C GLN A 245 28.05 9.32 13.08
N GLY A 246 26.95 9.31 12.35
CA GLY A 246 26.00 10.42 12.26
C GLY A 246 25.06 10.21 11.08
N SER A 247 24.42 11.27 10.60
CA SER A 247 23.49 11.20 9.46
C SER A 247 24.08 10.47 8.25
N ASN A 248 23.32 9.53 7.70
CA ASN A 248 23.75 8.69 6.59
C ASN A 248 22.64 8.56 5.54
N MET A 249 23.05 8.21 4.33
CA MET A 249 22.15 7.71 3.29
C MET A 249 22.18 6.18 3.35
N TYR A 250 21.02 5.54 3.27
CA TYR A 250 20.93 4.09 3.15
C TYR A 250 20.27 3.72 1.82
N TYR A 251 20.72 2.59 1.29
CA TYR A 251 20.21 1.99 0.08
C TYR A 251 20.01 0.52 0.35
N ARG A 252 18.85 0.00 -0.02
CA ARG A 252 18.52 -1.41 0.16
C ARG A 252 17.86 -1.94 -1.10
N GLY A 253 18.04 -3.22 -1.35
CA GLY A 253 17.46 -3.88 -2.52
C GLY A 253 17.09 -5.30 -2.19
N ALA A 254 15.99 -5.77 -2.76
CA ALA A 254 15.54 -7.15 -2.65
C ALA A 254 15.19 -7.70 -4.04
N LEU A 255 15.50 -8.97 -4.23
CA LEU A 255 15.12 -9.77 -5.39
C LEU A 255 14.56 -11.09 -4.89
N GLY A 256 13.33 -11.41 -5.27
CA GLY A 256 12.63 -12.62 -4.86
C GLY A 256 11.97 -13.35 -6.02
N TYR A 257 11.69 -14.63 -5.80
CA TYR A 257 10.94 -15.48 -6.70
C TYR A 257 10.00 -16.39 -5.90
N GLU A 258 8.73 -16.35 -6.25
CA GLU A 258 7.71 -17.25 -5.74
C GLU A 258 7.90 -18.63 -6.36
N ILE A 259 8.44 -19.57 -5.59
CA ILE A 259 8.59 -20.96 -6.01
C ILE A 259 7.21 -21.63 -6.07
N THR A 260 6.35 -21.29 -5.12
CA THR A 260 4.93 -21.64 -5.07
C THR A 260 4.15 -20.43 -4.52
N PRO A 261 2.81 -20.41 -4.63
CA PRO A 261 1.99 -19.35 -4.01
C PRO A 261 2.18 -19.21 -2.49
N LEU A 262 2.81 -20.20 -1.84
CA LEU A 262 3.06 -20.22 -0.39
C LEU A 262 4.54 -20.04 -0.03
N LEU A 263 5.47 -20.22 -0.98
CA LEU A 263 6.91 -20.24 -0.72
C LEU A 263 7.63 -19.21 -1.60
N LEU A 264 8.16 -18.17 -0.95
CA LEU A 264 8.98 -17.13 -1.56
C LEU A 264 10.45 -17.35 -1.17
N ALA A 265 11.34 -17.45 -2.15
CA ALA A 265 12.78 -17.37 -1.95
C ALA A 265 13.27 -15.99 -2.36
N PHE A 266 14.08 -15.32 -1.53
CA PHE A 266 14.55 -13.98 -1.84
C PHE A 266 15.93 -13.67 -1.27
N ALA A 267 16.60 -12.72 -1.92
CA ALA A 267 17.87 -12.14 -1.52
C ALA A 267 17.68 -10.66 -1.19
N GLU A 268 18.44 -10.15 -0.22
CA GLU A 268 18.43 -8.75 0.19
C GLU A 268 19.85 -8.21 0.34
N ILE A 269 20.05 -6.94 -0.02
CA ILE A 269 21.23 -6.15 0.36
C ILE A 269 20.81 -4.94 1.19
N ASP A 270 21.64 -4.59 2.17
CA ASP A 270 21.42 -3.45 3.07
C ASP A 270 22.72 -2.68 3.28
N GLY A 271 22.81 -1.53 2.62
CA GLY A 271 23.97 -0.66 2.59
C GLY A 271 23.68 0.70 3.21
N ALA A 272 24.72 1.31 3.77
CA ALA A 272 24.70 2.70 4.19
C ALA A 272 25.98 3.40 3.75
N THR A 273 25.90 4.71 3.49
CA THR A 273 27.03 5.55 3.14
C THR A 273 26.93 6.92 3.80
N ARG A 274 28.07 7.45 4.19
CA ARG A 274 28.26 8.85 4.60
C ARG A 274 28.99 9.68 3.55
N PHE A 275 29.21 9.11 2.36
CA PHE A 275 30.11 9.64 1.33
C PHE A 275 31.54 9.87 1.84
N ALA A 276 31.93 9.13 2.88
CA ALA A 276 33.25 9.18 3.47
C ALA A 276 34.21 8.23 2.74
N LYS A 277 35.49 8.57 2.72
CA LYS A 277 36.54 7.73 2.12
C LYS A 277 36.86 6.47 2.95
N SER A 278 36.41 6.42 4.20
CA SER A 278 36.65 5.28 5.11
C SER A 278 35.68 4.14 4.80
N VAL A 279 36.22 2.94 4.56
CA VAL A 279 35.41 1.72 4.33
C VAL A 279 34.54 1.40 5.55
N ALA A 280 35.01 1.71 6.76
CA ALA A 280 34.27 1.49 8.01
C ALA A 280 32.96 2.28 8.11
N GLU A 281 32.83 3.37 7.34
CA GLU A 281 31.65 4.23 7.26
C GLU A 281 30.70 3.88 6.10
N ASN A 282 31.05 2.86 5.30
CA ASN A 282 30.26 2.40 4.15
C ASN A 282 29.93 0.89 4.22
N PRO A 283 29.30 0.41 5.32
CA PRO A 283 29.03 -1.02 5.49
C PRO A 283 27.93 -1.52 4.55
N LEU A 284 28.10 -2.74 4.05
CA LEU A 284 27.14 -3.44 3.18
C LEU A 284 26.95 -4.87 3.68
N GLU A 285 25.70 -5.29 3.86
CA GLU A 285 25.33 -6.66 4.24
C GLU A 285 24.50 -7.31 3.13
N GLY A 286 24.70 -8.60 2.89
CA GLY A 286 23.89 -9.42 1.99
C GLY A 286 23.23 -10.56 2.74
N ARG A 287 21.98 -10.88 2.40
CA ARG A 287 21.14 -11.86 3.09
C ARG A 287 20.37 -12.70 2.07
N LEU A 288 20.16 -13.98 2.39
CA LEU A 288 19.31 -14.91 1.66
C LEU A 288 18.24 -15.44 2.61
N ALA A 289 17.02 -15.58 2.11
CA ALA A 289 15.86 -15.92 2.92
C ALA A 289 14.88 -16.83 2.18
N LEU A 290 14.19 -17.66 2.97
CA LEU A 290 13.01 -18.40 2.57
C LEU A 290 11.84 -17.95 3.44
N ARG A 291 10.71 -17.69 2.81
CA ARG A 291 9.46 -17.35 3.48
C ARG A 291 8.36 -18.31 3.10
N LEU A 292 7.73 -18.89 4.12
CA LEU A 292 6.58 -19.77 4.00
C LEU A 292 5.35 -19.07 4.57
N ARG A 293 4.25 -19.06 3.80
CA ARG A 293 2.94 -18.61 4.24
C ARG A 293 2.03 -19.82 4.49
N GLN A 294 1.38 -19.84 5.64
CA GLN A 294 0.40 -20.86 6.04
C GLN A 294 -0.83 -20.16 6.63
N GLY A 295 -1.85 -19.94 5.80
CA GLY A 295 -3.03 -19.13 6.17
C GLY A 295 -2.62 -17.70 6.52
N ASP A 296 -2.96 -17.27 7.73
CA ASP A 296 -2.61 -15.95 8.27
C ASP A 296 -1.20 -15.89 8.87
N PHE A 297 -0.46 -17.00 8.90
CA PHE A 297 0.87 -17.04 9.50
C PHE A 297 1.96 -17.03 8.44
N VAL A 298 3.01 -16.26 8.70
CA VAL A 298 4.18 -16.13 7.85
C VAL A 298 5.42 -16.47 8.66
N PHE A 299 6.21 -17.42 8.16
CA PHE A 299 7.48 -17.84 8.74
C PHE A 299 8.60 -17.44 7.78
N THR A 300 9.66 -16.82 8.28
CA THR A 300 10.84 -16.49 7.48
C THR A 300 12.10 -16.97 8.17
N ALA A 301 12.94 -17.70 7.44
CA ALA A 301 14.28 -18.08 7.87
C ALA A 301 15.29 -17.44 6.93
N ALA A 302 16.32 -16.79 7.48
CA ALA A 302 17.33 -16.13 6.67
C ALA A 302 18.74 -16.24 7.27
N GLY A 303 19.73 -16.16 6.39
CA GLY A 303 21.15 -16.10 6.74
C GLY A 303 21.85 -15.05 5.90
N GLY A 304 22.84 -14.37 6.48
CA GLY A 304 23.58 -13.32 5.79
C GLY A 304 24.96 -13.07 6.36
N ALA A 305 25.69 -12.17 5.71
CA ALA A 305 27.03 -11.74 6.12
C ALA A 305 27.34 -10.33 5.61
N GLY A 306 28.25 -9.64 6.30
CA GLY A 306 28.83 -8.39 5.85
C GLY A 306 29.65 -8.59 4.57
N LEU A 307 29.20 -8.01 3.47
CA LEU A 307 29.93 -7.97 2.19
C LEU A 307 31.04 -6.91 2.23
N VAL A 308 30.77 -5.79 2.91
CA VAL A 308 31.75 -4.74 3.20
C VAL A 308 31.81 -4.54 4.72
N LYS A 309 33.01 -4.67 5.28
CA LYS A 309 33.26 -4.49 6.72
C LYS A 309 33.06 -3.03 7.12
N GLY A 310 32.34 -2.82 8.22
CA GLY A 310 32.16 -1.51 8.83
C GLY A 310 31.32 -1.64 10.10
N VAL A 311 31.04 -0.51 10.75
CA VAL A 311 30.31 -0.51 12.02
C VAL A 311 28.94 -1.16 11.85
N GLY A 312 28.68 -2.21 12.64
CA GLY A 312 27.42 -2.97 12.60
C GLY A 312 27.30 -3.97 11.45
N SER A 313 28.35 -4.16 10.64
CA SER A 313 28.42 -5.20 9.61
C SER A 313 28.93 -6.50 10.25
N PRO A 314 28.09 -7.53 10.40
CA PRO A 314 28.49 -8.73 11.11
C PRO A 314 29.32 -9.67 10.22
N ARG A 315 30.10 -10.55 10.86
CA ARG A 315 30.75 -11.66 10.15
C ARG A 315 29.72 -12.63 9.57
N TYR A 316 28.67 -12.92 10.33
CA TYR A 316 27.47 -13.60 9.85
C TYR A 316 26.26 -13.22 10.71
N ARG A 317 25.08 -13.36 10.12
CA ARG A 317 23.77 -13.12 10.74
C ARG A 317 22.83 -14.29 10.46
N ILE A 318 22.05 -14.67 11.45
CA ILE A 318 20.96 -15.64 11.34
C ILE A 318 19.68 -14.96 11.80
N ILE A 319 18.59 -15.15 11.06
CA ILE A 319 17.29 -14.53 11.35
C ILE A 319 16.21 -15.61 11.29
N GLY A 320 15.36 -15.63 12.32
CA GLY A 320 14.10 -16.37 12.33
C GLY A 320 12.96 -15.41 12.63
N SER A 321 11.92 -15.42 11.81
CA SER A 321 10.76 -14.54 11.95
C SER A 321 9.47 -15.33 11.90
N PHE A 322 8.52 -14.92 12.74
CA PHE A 322 7.14 -15.35 12.76
C PHE A 322 6.26 -14.11 12.74
N ALA A 323 5.27 -14.06 11.86
CA ALA A 323 4.30 -12.99 11.81
C ALA A 323 2.89 -13.54 11.59
N TRP A 324 1.92 -12.93 12.27
CA TRP A 324 0.51 -13.05 11.93
C TRP A 324 0.14 -11.84 11.05
N ILE A 325 -0.25 -12.16 9.82
CA ILE A 325 -0.59 -11.24 8.75
C ILE A 325 -1.84 -11.83 8.10
N PRO A 326 -3.05 -11.29 8.37
CA PRO A 326 -4.29 -11.77 7.77
C PRO A 326 -4.16 -11.95 6.25
N ALA A 327 -4.60 -13.11 5.74
CA ALA A 327 -4.63 -13.41 4.30
C ALA A 327 -5.84 -12.77 3.59
N ARG A 328 -6.88 -12.48 4.38
CA ARG A 328 -8.14 -11.89 3.93
C ARG A 328 -7.95 -10.37 3.84
N ALA A 329 -7.35 -9.93 2.74
CA ALA A 329 -7.49 -8.55 2.32
C ALA A 329 -8.82 -8.45 1.54
N ASP A 330 -9.57 -7.42 1.85
CA ASP A 330 -10.83 -7.01 1.25
C ASP A 330 -10.68 -5.49 1.14
N SER A 331 -10.27 -5.03 -0.04
CA SER A 331 -9.68 -3.72 -0.23
C SER A 331 -10.72 -2.61 -0.38
N ASP A 332 -11.93 -2.92 -0.82
CA ASP A 332 -13.08 -2.00 -0.85
C ASP A 332 -14.08 -2.25 0.29
N GLY A 333 -13.96 -3.37 0.99
CA GLY A 333 -14.75 -3.67 2.19
C GLY A 333 -16.12 -4.24 1.87
N ASP A 334 -16.31 -4.84 0.70
CA ASP A 334 -17.59 -5.41 0.28
C ASP A 334 -17.82 -6.84 0.81
N GLY A 335 -16.82 -7.45 1.43
CA GLY A 335 -16.91 -8.79 2.01
C GLY A 335 -16.50 -9.93 1.08
N VAL A 336 -16.07 -9.63 -0.15
CA VAL A 336 -15.35 -10.54 -1.04
C VAL A 336 -13.85 -10.35 -0.80
N GLU A 337 -13.08 -11.45 -0.76
CA GLU A 337 -11.63 -11.31 -0.58
C GLU A 337 -11.00 -10.87 -1.90
N ASP A 338 -10.00 -9.99 -1.91
CA ASP A 338 -9.30 -9.46 -3.10
C ASP A 338 -8.87 -10.53 -4.13
N ARG A 339 -8.71 -11.78 -3.69
CA ARG A 339 -8.30 -12.94 -4.49
C ARG A 339 -9.45 -13.64 -5.23
N PHE A 340 -10.68 -13.38 -4.81
CA PHE A 340 -11.93 -13.90 -5.35
C PHE A 340 -12.78 -12.80 -5.97
N ASP A 341 -12.46 -11.56 -5.64
CA ASP A 341 -13.09 -10.35 -6.12
C ASP A 341 -12.59 -9.97 -7.53
N GLY A 342 -13.54 -9.78 -8.44
CA GLY A 342 -13.35 -9.36 -9.83
C GLY A 342 -13.02 -7.87 -9.93
N CYS A 343 -13.48 -7.07 -8.98
CA CYS A 343 -13.25 -5.64 -8.87
C CYS A 343 -12.73 -5.25 -7.46
N PRO A 344 -11.50 -5.66 -7.04
CA PRO A 344 -10.99 -5.53 -5.65
C PRO A 344 -10.82 -4.12 -5.05
N ASN A 345 -11.36 -3.09 -5.68
CA ASN A 345 -11.31 -1.71 -5.19
C ASN A 345 -12.65 -0.97 -5.45
N GLU A 346 -13.67 -1.64 -5.97
CA GLU A 346 -14.99 -1.08 -6.23
C GLU A 346 -15.98 -1.96 -5.49
N PRO A 347 -16.58 -1.46 -4.40
CA PRO A 347 -17.41 -2.30 -3.56
C PRO A 347 -18.65 -2.74 -4.33
N GLU A 348 -18.92 -4.05 -4.29
CA GLU A 348 -20.19 -4.67 -4.68
C GLU A 348 -21.41 -3.89 -4.16
N ASP A 349 -22.41 -3.67 -5.02
CA ASP A 349 -23.64 -2.94 -4.68
C ASP A 349 -24.80 -3.80 -4.16
N LYS A 350 -24.58 -5.12 -4.03
CA LYS A 350 -25.39 -6.06 -3.22
C LYS A 350 -26.89 -5.91 -3.42
N ASP A 351 -27.32 -5.93 -4.67
CA ASP A 351 -28.72 -5.82 -5.05
C ASP A 351 -29.36 -7.18 -5.38
N GLY A 352 -28.57 -8.27 -5.36
CA GLY A 352 -29.00 -9.63 -5.64
C GLY A 352 -28.71 -10.10 -7.06
N PHE A 353 -28.10 -9.25 -7.90
CA PHE A 353 -27.58 -9.59 -9.22
C PHE A 353 -26.06 -9.76 -9.13
N GLU A 354 -25.55 -10.88 -9.62
CA GLU A 354 -24.12 -11.25 -9.69
C GLU A 354 -23.20 -10.97 -8.45
N ASP A 355 -23.75 -10.64 -7.26
CA ASP A 355 -23.12 -10.31 -5.95
C ASP A 355 -21.89 -11.13 -5.51
N ALA A 356 -21.66 -12.29 -6.11
CA ALA A 356 -20.58 -13.21 -5.77
C ALA A 356 -19.27 -12.91 -6.50
N ASP A 357 -19.28 -12.09 -7.53
CA ASP A 357 -18.08 -11.74 -8.29
C ASP A 357 -17.33 -10.53 -7.73
N GLY A 358 -17.97 -9.71 -6.87
CA GLY A 358 -17.35 -8.56 -6.20
C GLY A 358 -17.25 -7.33 -7.11
N CYS A 359 -18.04 -7.26 -8.17
CA CYS A 359 -18.07 -6.14 -9.09
C CYS A 359 -19.45 -5.46 -9.03
N PRO A 360 -19.51 -4.13 -8.84
CA PRO A 360 -20.80 -3.45 -8.84
C PRO A 360 -21.46 -3.48 -10.22
N ASP A 361 -22.72 -3.90 -10.25
CA ASP A 361 -23.56 -3.97 -11.44
C ASP A 361 -24.57 -2.83 -11.41
N LEU A 362 -24.21 -1.69 -12.01
CA LEU A 362 -25.02 -0.45 -11.96
C LEU A 362 -26.23 -0.42 -12.91
N ASP A 363 -26.34 -1.44 -13.77
CA ASP A 363 -27.36 -1.64 -14.81
C ASP A 363 -27.35 -3.13 -15.18
N ASN A 364 -28.14 -3.92 -14.45
CA ASN A 364 -28.11 -5.38 -14.45
C ASN A 364 -28.51 -6.00 -15.80
N ASP A 365 -29.52 -5.45 -16.49
CA ASP A 365 -29.97 -5.96 -17.78
C ASP A 365 -29.38 -5.24 -19.00
N ASN A 366 -28.59 -4.19 -18.76
CA ASN A 366 -27.81 -3.45 -19.74
C ASN A 366 -28.67 -2.75 -20.79
N ASP A 367 -29.86 -2.26 -20.42
CA ASP A 367 -30.72 -1.47 -21.30
C ASP A 367 -30.33 0.03 -21.36
N GLY A 368 -29.46 0.48 -20.45
CA GLY A 368 -28.96 1.84 -20.35
C GLY A 368 -29.63 2.70 -19.27
N ILE A 369 -30.57 2.15 -18.50
CA ILE A 369 -31.22 2.75 -17.35
C ILE A 369 -30.61 2.15 -16.07
N PRO A 370 -29.94 2.95 -15.22
CA PRO A 370 -29.34 2.40 -13.99
C PRO A 370 -30.41 1.83 -13.05
N ASP A 371 -30.12 0.72 -12.33
CA ASP A 371 -31.13 -0.04 -11.54
C ASP A 371 -31.90 0.83 -10.54
N ARG A 372 -31.25 1.86 -9.99
CA ARG A 372 -31.88 2.82 -9.06
C ARG A 372 -32.99 3.69 -9.70
N LEU A 373 -33.06 3.74 -11.02
CA LEU A 373 -34.06 4.46 -11.83
C LEU A 373 -34.97 3.51 -12.60
N ASP A 374 -34.62 2.24 -12.66
CA ASP A 374 -35.33 1.20 -13.39
C ASP A 374 -36.39 0.53 -12.49
N LYS A 375 -37.62 0.38 -13.00
CA LYS A 375 -38.69 -0.36 -12.32
C LYS A 375 -38.58 -1.86 -12.51
N CYS A 376 -37.90 -2.32 -13.55
CA CYS A 376 -37.65 -3.72 -13.87
C CYS A 376 -36.14 -4.00 -14.04
N PRO A 377 -35.30 -3.90 -12.98
CA PRO A 377 -33.82 -3.97 -13.04
C PRO A 377 -33.20 -5.30 -13.48
N ASN A 378 -33.93 -6.18 -14.15
CA ASN A 378 -33.47 -7.51 -14.59
C ASN A 378 -34.15 -7.89 -15.92
N GLN A 379 -34.90 -6.98 -16.53
CA GLN A 379 -35.66 -7.19 -17.75
C GLN A 379 -35.45 -5.99 -18.66
N PRO A 380 -34.69 -6.16 -19.75
CA PRO A 380 -34.32 -5.04 -20.58
C PRO A 380 -35.55 -4.45 -21.28
N GLU A 381 -35.62 -3.13 -21.31
CA GLU A 381 -36.58 -2.32 -22.07
C GLU A 381 -36.60 -2.67 -23.58
N ASP A 382 -37.77 -2.67 -24.22
CA ASP A 382 -37.94 -3.01 -25.65
C ASP A 382 -37.90 -1.82 -26.62
N LEU A 383 -37.73 -0.60 -26.10
CA LEU A 383 -37.39 0.64 -26.83
C LEU A 383 -38.24 0.85 -28.10
N ASP A 384 -39.55 0.76 -27.96
CA ASP A 384 -40.50 0.89 -29.07
C ASP A 384 -41.17 2.28 -29.15
N GLY A 385 -40.88 3.16 -28.18
CA GLY A 385 -41.43 4.52 -28.09
C GLY A 385 -42.60 4.66 -27.13
N PHE A 386 -43.04 3.57 -26.49
CA PHE A 386 -44.05 3.54 -25.45
C PHE A 386 -43.37 3.35 -24.10
N GLN A 387 -43.55 4.30 -23.19
CA GLN A 387 -43.07 4.24 -21.80
C GLN A 387 -41.59 3.91 -21.54
N ASP A 388 -40.70 3.86 -22.55
CA ASP A 388 -39.23 3.62 -22.56
C ASP A 388 -38.37 4.24 -21.43
N SER A 389 -38.92 5.17 -20.64
CA SER A 389 -38.22 5.85 -19.55
C SER A 389 -38.32 5.15 -18.20
N ASP A 390 -39.13 4.10 -18.08
CA ASP A 390 -39.34 3.41 -16.81
C ASP A 390 -38.59 2.07 -16.67
N GLY A 391 -37.99 1.59 -17.77
CA GLY A 391 -37.09 0.43 -17.81
C GLY A 391 -37.82 -0.91 -17.78
N CYS A 392 -39.13 -0.92 -17.97
CA CYS A 392 -39.90 -2.14 -18.02
C CYS A 392 -40.33 -2.43 -19.46
N PRO A 393 -40.04 -3.64 -19.99
CA PRO A 393 -40.54 -3.99 -21.31
C PRO A 393 -42.06 -4.00 -21.32
N ASP A 394 -42.65 -3.39 -22.34
CA ASP A 394 -44.09 -3.29 -22.56
C ASP A 394 -44.47 -4.13 -23.80
N PRO A 395 -44.56 -5.47 -23.68
CA PRO A 395 -44.74 -6.35 -24.85
C PRO A 395 -46.16 -6.34 -25.46
N ASP A 396 -47.07 -5.53 -24.92
CA ASP A 396 -48.47 -5.32 -25.30
C ASP A 396 -48.91 -3.95 -24.75
N ASN A 397 -48.66 -2.91 -25.53
CA ASN A 397 -48.79 -1.50 -25.09
C ASN A 397 -50.23 -1.10 -24.75
N ASP A 398 -51.23 -1.65 -25.43
CA ASP A 398 -52.64 -1.32 -25.21
C ASP A 398 -53.42 -2.34 -24.38
N ASN A 399 -52.77 -3.45 -24.03
CA ASN A 399 -53.25 -4.50 -23.14
C ASN A 399 -54.50 -5.23 -23.66
N ASP A 400 -54.61 -5.42 -24.97
CA ASP A 400 -55.71 -6.19 -25.58
C ASP A 400 -55.44 -7.71 -25.62
N GLY A 401 -54.22 -8.14 -25.32
CA GLY A 401 -53.77 -9.52 -25.28
C GLY A 401 -52.99 -9.99 -26.52
N ILE A 402 -52.79 -9.12 -27.52
CA ILE A 402 -51.95 -9.32 -28.69
C ILE A 402 -50.65 -8.54 -28.48
N ARG A 403 -49.49 -9.18 -28.71
CA ARG A 403 -48.20 -8.50 -28.50
C ARG A 403 -47.90 -7.54 -29.64
N ASP A 404 -47.19 -6.44 -29.38
CA ASP A 404 -46.93 -5.37 -30.39
C ASP A 404 -46.30 -5.90 -31.68
N GLY A 405 -45.43 -6.91 -31.58
CA GLY A 405 -44.79 -7.54 -32.75
C GLY A 405 -45.75 -8.33 -33.66
N PHE A 406 -46.96 -8.63 -33.19
CA PHE A 406 -48.04 -9.31 -33.92
C PHE A 406 -49.29 -8.43 -34.09
N ASP A 407 -49.27 -7.22 -33.53
CA ASP A 407 -50.37 -6.27 -33.55
C ASP A 407 -50.21 -5.27 -34.71
N SER A 408 -51.25 -5.09 -35.50
CA SER A 408 -51.27 -4.10 -36.59
C SER A 408 -51.54 -2.68 -36.10
N CYS A 409 -52.15 -2.54 -34.92
CA CYS A 409 -52.44 -1.30 -34.22
C CYS A 409 -51.91 -1.32 -32.77
N PRO A 410 -50.57 -1.36 -32.52
CA PRO A 410 -49.95 -1.58 -31.20
C PRO A 410 -50.20 -0.54 -30.10
N ASN A 411 -51.16 0.37 -30.27
CA ASN A 411 -51.47 1.42 -29.31
C ASN A 411 -52.99 1.64 -29.22
N GLU A 412 -53.80 0.82 -29.89
CA GLU A 412 -55.25 0.92 -29.96
C GLU A 412 -55.87 -0.46 -29.72
N PRO A 413 -56.53 -0.68 -28.57
CA PRO A 413 -56.93 -2.02 -28.17
C PRO A 413 -58.01 -2.61 -29.09
N GLU A 414 -57.88 -3.90 -29.41
CA GLU A 414 -58.83 -4.68 -30.20
C GLU A 414 -60.26 -4.64 -29.64
N THR A 415 -61.23 -4.63 -30.55
CA THR A 415 -62.65 -4.74 -30.25
C THR A 415 -63.14 -6.18 -30.48
N VAL A 416 -63.02 -7.03 -29.45
CA VAL A 416 -63.45 -8.45 -29.52
C VAL A 416 -64.96 -8.57 -29.82
N ASN A 417 -65.30 -8.81 -31.08
CA ASN A 417 -66.67 -8.79 -31.59
C ASN A 417 -67.00 -10.01 -32.49
N GLY A 418 -66.02 -10.88 -32.77
CA GLY A 418 -66.16 -12.07 -33.63
C GLY A 418 -65.79 -11.82 -35.09
N TYR A 419 -65.22 -10.66 -35.43
CA TYR A 419 -64.81 -10.26 -36.76
C TYR A 419 -63.39 -9.70 -36.67
N GLN A 420 -62.44 -10.33 -37.38
CA GLN A 420 -61.01 -9.99 -37.43
C GLN A 420 -60.28 -9.81 -36.07
N ASP A 421 -60.82 -10.32 -34.96
CA ASP A 421 -60.25 -10.26 -33.60
C ASP A 421 -58.78 -10.76 -33.41
N ASP A 422 -58.09 -11.22 -34.47
CA ASP A 422 -56.70 -11.70 -34.43
C ASP A 422 -55.69 -10.66 -35.00
N ASP A 423 -56.14 -9.50 -35.52
CA ASP A 423 -55.26 -8.51 -36.17
C ASP A 423 -54.81 -7.34 -35.27
N GLY A 424 -55.43 -7.20 -34.09
CA GLY A 424 -55.09 -6.21 -33.05
C GLY A 424 -55.62 -4.81 -33.35
N CYS A 425 -56.46 -4.64 -34.37
CA CYS A 425 -57.00 -3.34 -34.73
C CYS A 425 -58.50 -3.24 -34.43
N PRO A 426 -58.95 -2.19 -33.73
CA PRO A 426 -60.36 -2.03 -33.42
C PRO A 426 -61.22 -1.95 -34.69
N ASP A 427 -62.20 -2.86 -34.77
CA ASP A 427 -63.12 -2.91 -35.90
C ASP A 427 -64.61 -3.02 -35.51
N GLU A 428 -65.47 -2.91 -36.53
CA GLU A 428 -66.91 -3.12 -36.39
C GLU A 428 -67.35 -4.33 -37.22
N ALA A 429 -67.94 -5.33 -36.56
CA ALA A 429 -68.58 -6.46 -37.23
C ALA A 429 -69.59 -5.99 -38.30
N PRO A 430 -69.52 -6.50 -39.54
CA PRO A 430 -70.44 -6.11 -40.60
C PRO A 430 -71.89 -6.44 -40.21
N ALA A 431 -72.77 -5.45 -40.34
CA ALA A 431 -74.17 -5.59 -39.98
C ALA A 431 -74.80 -6.82 -40.67
N PRO A 432 -75.62 -7.63 -39.96
CA PRO A 432 -76.25 -8.80 -40.56
C PRO A 432 -77.09 -8.36 -41.76
N ALA A 433 -76.82 -8.96 -42.92
CA ALA A 433 -77.51 -8.69 -44.16
C ALA A 433 -79.00 -9.04 -44.04
N GLY A 434 -79.83 -8.07 -43.61
CA GLY A 434 -81.27 -8.27 -43.49
C GLY A 434 -81.98 -7.42 -42.45
N ALA A 435 -81.78 -6.10 -42.42
CA ALA A 435 -82.70 -5.20 -41.73
C ALA A 435 -82.92 -3.94 -42.59
N ALA A 436 -84.05 -3.93 -43.30
CA ALA A 436 -84.52 -2.80 -44.07
C ALA A 436 -84.86 -1.63 -43.14
N ALA A 437 -84.32 -0.45 -43.43
CA ALA A 437 -84.73 0.82 -42.84
C ALA A 437 -86.12 1.24 -43.36
N PRO A 438 -86.94 1.91 -42.55
CA PRO A 438 -87.92 2.85 -43.06
C PRO A 438 -87.58 4.30 -42.67
N GLN A 439 -87.82 5.18 -43.63
CA GLN A 439 -87.72 6.64 -43.56
C GLN A 439 -88.92 7.25 -42.80
N SER A 440 -88.73 8.36 -42.08
CA SER A 440 -89.72 9.47 -42.04
C SER A 440 -89.18 10.73 -41.35
N GLU A 441 -89.57 11.88 -41.92
CA GLU A 441 -89.20 13.28 -41.64
C GLU A 441 -89.71 13.92 -40.33
N ALA A 442 -89.09 15.08 -40.01
CA ALA A 442 -89.67 16.36 -39.56
C ALA A 442 -89.38 16.88 -38.12
N ALA A 443 -88.92 18.14 -38.07
CA ALA A 443 -88.60 19.05 -36.93
C ALA A 443 -89.88 19.69 -36.28
N PRO A 444 -89.89 20.76 -35.43
CA PRO A 444 -88.82 21.65 -34.86
C PRO A 444 -89.01 22.23 -33.40
N GLN A 445 -88.04 23.10 -32.95
CA GLN A 445 -88.10 24.24 -31.96
C GLN A 445 -88.30 23.92 -30.44
N SER A 446 -87.84 24.66 -29.40
CA SER A 446 -87.32 26.05 -29.16
C SER A 446 -86.74 26.25 -27.71
N GLU A 447 -85.76 27.16 -27.58
CA GLU A 447 -85.49 28.20 -26.54
C GLU A 447 -85.43 27.96 -25.00
N GLY A 448 -84.41 28.58 -24.34
CA GLY A 448 -84.49 29.05 -22.94
C GLY A 448 -83.17 29.22 -22.14
N ALA A 449 -82.57 30.43 -22.18
CA ALA A 449 -81.46 30.96 -21.35
C ALA A 449 -81.92 31.31 -19.88
N PRO A 450 -81.10 31.80 -18.89
CA PRO A 450 -79.86 32.60 -19.01
C PRO A 450 -78.72 32.41 -17.94
N ALA A 451 -77.66 33.21 -18.15
CA ALA A 451 -76.37 33.42 -17.42
C ALA A 451 -76.53 34.20 -16.06
N PRO A 452 -75.48 34.73 -15.34
CA PRO A 452 -74.07 34.97 -15.72
C PRO A 452 -72.93 34.92 -14.66
N ALA A 453 -71.71 35.23 -15.15
CA ALA A 453 -70.54 35.93 -14.54
C ALA A 453 -69.55 35.08 -13.71
N SER A 454 -68.22 35.25 -13.76
CA SER A 454 -67.33 36.36 -14.15
C SER A 454 -65.87 35.88 -14.37
N ALA A 455 -65.13 36.52 -15.28
CA ALA A 455 -63.66 36.49 -15.40
C ALA A 455 -63.02 37.62 -14.54
N PRO A 456 -61.72 38.02 -14.65
CA PRO A 456 -60.54 37.39 -15.25
C PRO A 456 -59.25 37.52 -14.37
N ALA A 457 -58.10 37.15 -14.95
CA ALA A 457 -56.81 37.88 -15.01
C ALA A 457 -55.60 36.98 -14.64
N SER A 458 -54.73 36.62 -15.59
CA SER A 458 -53.62 37.43 -16.15
C SER A 458 -52.31 37.11 -15.39
N ALA A 459 -51.14 36.90 -15.98
CA ALA A 459 -50.65 36.95 -17.35
C ALA A 459 -49.20 36.43 -17.39
N ALA A 460 -48.77 36.02 -18.59
CA ALA A 460 -47.51 36.37 -19.27
C ALA A 460 -46.16 36.01 -18.60
N ALA A 461 -45.09 35.69 -19.32
CA ALA A 461 -44.85 35.43 -20.72
C ALA A 461 -43.41 34.86 -20.83
N ALA A 462 -43.29 33.81 -21.64
CA ALA A 462 -42.30 33.62 -22.70
C ALA A 462 -40.84 34.09 -22.53
N LYS A 463 -39.91 33.18 -22.84
CA LYS A 463 -38.96 33.39 -23.95
C LYS A 463 -38.28 32.09 -24.40
N THR A 464 -38.27 31.96 -25.72
CA THR A 464 -37.71 30.94 -26.60
C THR A 464 -36.17 30.90 -26.60
N LYS A 465 -35.60 29.71 -26.85
CA LYS A 465 -34.38 29.56 -27.67
C LYS A 465 -34.30 28.14 -28.28
N ALA A 466 -34.10 28.09 -29.59
CA ALA A 466 -33.90 26.89 -30.40
C ALA A 466 -32.56 26.18 -30.11
N PRO A 467 -32.42 24.86 -30.39
CA PRO A 467 -31.14 24.17 -30.32
C PRO A 467 -30.39 24.15 -31.65
N GLU A 468 -29.05 24.24 -31.56
CA GLU A 468 -28.06 24.06 -32.63
C GLU A 468 -27.83 22.57 -32.98
N PRO A 469 -27.30 22.25 -34.17
CA PRO A 469 -27.17 20.89 -34.66
C PRO A 469 -25.91 20.18 -34.14
N VAL A 470 -26.05 18.90 -33.78
CA VAL A 470 -24.96 18.02 -33.33
C VAL A 470 -24.26 17.39 -34.54
N ALA A 471 -22.92 17.45 -34.54
CA ALA A 471 -22.02 16.89 -35.54
C ALA A 471 -21.84 15.37 -35.40
N PRO A 472 -21.50 14.63 -36.47
CA PRO A 472 -21.43 13.17 -36.45
C PRO A 472 -20.15 12.61 -35.80
N ALA A 473 -20.30 11.45 -35.17
CA ALA A 473 -19.26 10.65 -34.53
C ALA A 473 -18.17 10.20 -35.52
N LYS A 474 -16.90 10.33 -35.10
CA LYS A 474 -15.73 9.82 -35.83
C LYS A 474 -15.55 8.33 -35.58
N ALA A 475 -15.77 7.51 -36.61
CA ALA A 475 -15.29 6.14 -36.67
C ALA A 475 -13.75 6.10 -36.60
N LYS A 476 -13.18 5.40 -35.61
CA LYS A 476 -11.74 5.08 -35.57
C LYS A 476 -11.49 3.77 -36.32
N ALA A 477 -10.74 3.90 -37.40
CA ALA A 477 -10.25 2.81 -38.24
C ALA A 477 -9.39 1.80 -37.46
N ARG A 478 -9.70 0.52 -37.65
CA ARG A 478 -8.95 -0.65 -37.21
C ARG A 478 -7.63 -0.74 -38.01
N LYS A 479 -6.48 -0.68 -37.33
CA LYS A 479 -5.15 -0.86 -37.95
C LYS A 479 -4.92 -2.35 -38.27
N PRO A 480 -4.44 -2.74 -39.46
CA PRO A 480 -4.20 -4.14 -39.81
C PRO A 480 -2.90 -4.68 -39.19
N ARG A 481 -2.92 -5.96 -38.79
CA ARG A 481 -1.75 -6.76 -38.39
C ARG A 481 -0.70 -6.81 -39.51
N PRO A 482 0.61 -6.71 -39.24
CA PRO A 482 1.61 -7.05 -40.23
C PRO A 482 1.70 -8.57 -40.42
N ALA A 483 1.70 -8.94 -41.69
CA ALA A 483 1.73 -10.30 -42.19
C ALA A 483 3.07 -11.02 -41.89
N ARG A 484 2.92 -12.31 -41.64
CA ARG A 484 3.99 -13.31 -41.49
C ARG A 484 4.63 -13.55 -42.85
N ALA A 485 5.87 -13.10 -43.06
CA ALA A 485 6.65 -13.45 -44.24
C ALA A 485 7.18 -14.89 -44.11
N ARG A 486 6.62 -15.80 -44.90
CA ARG A 486 7.28 -17.04 -45.35
C ARG A 486 7.91 -16.75 -46.72
N GLY A 487 9.18 -17.16 -46.89
CA GLY A 487 9.88 -17.27 -48.17
C GLY A 487 11.27 -17.88 -47.90
N THR A 488 11.43 -19.20 -48.06
CA THR A 488 12.14 -19.87 -49.19
C THR A 488 13.66 -19.66 -49.14
N SER A 489 14.45 -20.65 -48.70
CA SER A 489 15.21 -21.61 -49.56
C SER A 489 16.05 -20.89 -50.64
N THR A 490 17.38 -21.03 -50.77
CA THR A 490 18.15 -22.27 -51.08
C THR A 490 19.70 -21.94 -51.04
N PRO A 491 20.67 -22.77 -51.51
CA PRO A 491 21.73 -23.36 -50.66
C PRO A 491 23.20 -22.96 -51.01
N GLY A 492 24.14 -23.41 -50.17
CA GLY A 492 25.59 -23.42 -50.44
C GLY A 492 26.33 -23.45 -49.09
N GLY A 493 27.07 -24.48 -48.69
CA GLY A 493 28.12 -25.19 -49.41
C GLY A 493 29.45 -24.78 -48.78
N GLY A 494 30.14 -25.69 -48.07
CA GLY A 494 31.48 -25.39 -47.54
C GLY A 494 31.89 -26.18 -46.31
N SER A 495 32.42 -27.37 -46.53
CA SER A 495 33.18 -28.19 -45.58
C SER A 495 34.54 -27.58 -45.25
N THR A 496 34.97 -27.64 -43.99
CA THR A 496 36.33 -27.91 -43.45
C THR A 496 36.26 -27.63 -41.94
N GLY A 497 36.61 -28.48 -40.97
CA GLY A 497 37.61 -29.53 -40.94
C GLY A 497 38.91 -29.02 -40.31
N ALA A 498 39.02 -28.99 -38.96
CA ALA A 498 40.25 -29.10 -38.15
C ALA A 498 39.92 -28.80 -36.67
N ARG A 499 39.93 -29.80 -35.78
CA ARG A 499 41.04 -30.19 -34.88
C ARG A 499 41.52 -29.09 -33.91
N ARG A 500 41.15 -29.31 -32.63
CA ARG A 500 41.86 -29.09 -31.35
C ARG A 500 43.40 -29.06 -31.43
N PRO A 501 44.14 -28.52 -30.44
CA PRO A 501 43.88 -28.56 -28.98
C PRO A 501 43.08 -27.40 -28.40
#